data_AF-A0A7X8GGI6-F1
#
_entry.id   AF-A0A7X8GGI6-F1
#
_cell.length_a   1.000
_cell.length_b   1.000
_cell.length_c   1.000
_cell.angle_alpha   90.00
_cell.angle_beta   90.00
_cell.angle_gamma   90.00
#
_symmetry.space_group_name_H-M   'P 1'
#
loop_
_entity.id
_entity.type
_entity.pdbx_description
1 polymer ?
#
loop_
_entity_poly.entity_id
_entity_poly.type
_entity_poly.pdbx_seq_one_letter_code
_entity_poly.pdbx_strand_id
1 'polypeptide(L)'
;MKTIKALVAVTVVLSLLGASHAFAQGRMRGRGGDGWSAGGPYNRMYNPGTVETIQGEVLDVNRTASMRGMSTAVVLTLKTDKESIPVHLGPSWFFSDKGIPVRAGDSIQVTGSRVNFDGKPAILAAKVKKGSEVMELRDANGVPAWSGRRR
;
A
#
# COMPACT_ATOMS: atom_id res chain seq x y z
N MET A 1 19.36 -66.28 45.37
CA MET A 1 20.77 -65.86 45.32
C MET A 1 21.09 -65.33 43.93
N LYS A 2 21.67 -64.13 43.87
CA LYS A 2 22.53 -63.58 42.81
C LYS A 2 21.86 -63.11 41.50
N THR A 3 21.55 -61.81 41.54
CA THR A 3 21.64 -60.79 40.48
C THR A 3 22.73 -61.02 39.41
N ILE A 4 22.52 -60.52 38.19
CA ILE A 4 23.47 -59.65 37.45
C ILE A 4 22.70 -58.87 36.37
N LYS A 5 22.85 -57.54 36.41
CA LYS A 5 22.56 -56.59 35.33
C LYS A 5 23.85 -56.40 34.52
N ALA A 6 23.75 -56.25 33.19
CA ALA A 6 24.62 -55.46 32.30
C ALA A 6 24.53 -56.04 30.87
N LEU A 7 24.80 -55.35 29.76
CA LEU A 7 24.90 -53.94 29.36
C LEU A 7 25.41 -54.03 27.90
N VAL A 8 24.74 -53.36 26.95
CA VAL A 8 25.25 -52.76 25.69
C VAL A 8 26.04 -53.62 24.68
N ALA A 9 25.53 -53.69 23.44
CA ALA A 9 26.23 -53.24 22.20
C ALA A 9 25.30 -53.38 20.98
N VAL A 10 24.82 -52.27 20.43
CA VAL A 10 25.20 -51.71 19.10
C VAL A 10 24.68 -52.51 17.91
N THR A 11 23.68 -51.94 17.21
CA THR A 11 23.65 -51.93 15.73
C THR A 11 22.80 -50.76 15.25
N VAL A 12 23.44 -49.93 14.42
CA VAL A 12 22.97 -48.67 13.80
C VAL A 12 22.39 -48.97 12.43
N VAL A 13 21.15 -48.54 12.11
CA VAL A 13 20.65 -48.23 10.74
C VAL A 13 19.39 -47.35 10.91
N LEU A 14 19.44 -46.02 10.73
CA LEU A 14 19.24 -45.24 9.49
C LEU A 14 17.78 -45.18 8.99
N SER A 15 17.08 -44.07 9.29
CA SER A 15 16.23 -43.36 8.30
C SER A 15 15.66 -42.05 8.89
N LEU A 16 16.36 -40.96 8.57
CA LEU A 16 15.82 -39.60 8.47
C LEU A 16 14.71 -39.58 7.40
N LEU A 17 13.54 -39.01 7.72
CA LEU A 17 12.54 -38.38 6.84
C LEU A 17 11.48 -37.81 7.80
N GLY A 18 11.07 -36.54 7.83
CA GLY A 18 11.36 -35.37 7.02
C GLY A 18 10.29 -34.33 7.37
N ALA A 19 10.75 -33.19 7.89
CA ALA A 19 10.13 -31.86 7.92
C ALA A 19 8.59 -31.72 7.95
N SER A 20 8.10 -31.23 9.10
CA SER A 20 6.87 -30.46 9.27
C SER A 20 6.79 -29.31 8.25
N HIS A 21 6.03 -29.51 7.17
CA HIS A 21 5.74 -28.46 6.21
C HIS A 21 4.49 -27.70 6.63
N ALA A 22 4.76 -26.61 7.36
CA ALA A 22 4.12 -25.31 7.27
C ALA A 22 2.67 -25.27 6.74
N PHE A 23 1.76 -24.94 7.66
CA PHE A 23 0.55 -24.22 7.35
C PHE A 23 0.85 -22.96 6.52
N ALA A 24 -0.11 -22.63 5.64
CA ALA A 24 -0.25 -21.37 4.92
C ALA A 24 0.68 -21.10 3.73
N GLN A 25 0.45 -21.81 2.62
CA GLN A 25 0.71 -21.24 1.29
C GLN A 25 -0.49 -20.42 0.80
N GLY A 26 -0.83 -19.36 1.53
CA GLY A 26 -1.44 -18.19 0.93
C GLY A 26 -0.39 -17.50 0.07
N ARG A 27 -0.08 -18.04 -1.12
CA ARG A 27 0.73 -17.35 -2.12
C ARG A 27 -0.12 -16.23 -2.74
N MET A 28 -0.36 -15.17 -1.97
CA MET A 28 -0.48 -13.84 -2.57
C MET A 28 0.88 -13.50 -3.15
N ARG A 29 1.09 -13.92 -4.41
CA ARG A 29 2.10 -13.32 -5.28
C ARG A 29 1.96 -11.81 -5.12
N GLY A 30 3.01 -11.14 -4.66
CA GLY A 30 3.07 -9.70 -4.72
C GLY A 30 2.67 -9.29 -6.14
N ARG A 31 1.58 -8.54 -6.27
CA ARG A 31 1.16 -7.91 -7.52
C ARG A 31 2.25 -6.89 -7.86
N GLY A 32 3.29 -7.36 -8.55
CA GLY A 32 4.45 -6.58 -8.96
C GLY A 32 4.36 -6.11 -10.41
N GLY A 33 3.20 -6.29 -11.06
CA GLY A 33 3.01 -6.08 -12.50
C GLY A 33 1.98 -5.00 -12.87
N ASP A 34 1.39 -4.33 -11.89
CA ASP A 34 0.28 -3.38 -12.05
C ASP A 34 0.73 -1.91 -11.96
N GLY A 35 2.05 -1.69 -11.94
CA GLY A 35 2.70 -0.37 -12.04
C GLY A 35 2.78 0.45 -10.74
N TRP A 36 2.28 -0.09 -9.63
CA TRP A 36 2.21 0.58 -8.33
C TRP A 36 3.36 0.27 -7.36
N SER A 37 4.43 -0.39 -7.83
CA SER A 37 5.57 -0.76 -7.00
C SER A 37 6.27 0.46 -6.40
N ALA A 38 6.83 0.34 -5.18
CA ALA A 38 7.47 1.47 -4.49
C ALA A 38 8.57 2.16 -5.32
N GLY A 39 9.33 1.41 -6.12
CA GLY A 39 10.36 1.93 -7.02
C GLY A 39 9.89 2.27 -8.44
N GLY A 40 8.59 2.09 -8.74
CA GLY A 40 8.02 2.31 -10.07
C GLY A 40 8.02 3.80 -10.47
N PRO A 41 7.96 4.12 -11.78
CA PRO A 41 8.00 5.49 -12.29
C PRO A 41 7.00 6.42 -11.61
N TYR A 42 5.78 5.93 -11.36
CA TYR A 42 4.74 6.66 -10.68
C TYR A 42 5.12 7.07 -9.24
N ASN A 43 5.62 6.13 -8.44
CA ASN A 43 5.94 6.43 -7.04
C ASN A 43 7.19 7.30 -6.89
N ARG A 44 8.11 7.27 -7.85
CA ARG A 44 9.29 8.16 -7.87
C ARG A 44 8.95 9.64 -8.09
N MET A 45 7.73 9.97 -8.52
CA MET A 45 7.29 11.36 -8.60
C MET A 45 7.04 11.95 -7.22
N TYR A 46 6.77 11.13 -6.20
CA TYR A 46 6.57 11.63 -4.84
C TYR A 46 7.85 12.28 -4.34
N ASN A 47 7.75 13.56 -3.97
CA ASN A 47 8.85 14.34 -3.44
C ASN A 47 8.50 14.83 -2.03
N PRO A 48 9.19 14.34 -0.97
CA PRO A 48 8.98 14.82 0.39
C PRO A 48 9.15 16.34 0.56
N GLY A 49 10.00 16.97 -0.25
CA GLY A 49 10.24 18.42 -0.22
C GLY A 49 9.11 19.27 -0.80
N THR A 50 8.13 18.65 -1.48
CA THR A 50 6.93 19.34 -1.99
C THR A 50 5.66 18.90 -1.25
N VAL A 51 5.81 18.29 -0.08
CA VAL A 51 4.67 17.89 0.73
C VAL A 51 4.00 19.12 1.31
N GLU A 52 2.71 19.23 1.06
CA GLU A 52 1.84 20.26 1.58
C GLU A 52 0.56 19.65 2.14
N THR A 53 -0.17 20.45 2.93
CA THR A 53 -1.50 20.10 3.42
C THR A 53 -2.51 21.08 2.85
N ILE A 54 -3.49 20.55 2.12
CA ILE A 54 -4.59 21.31 1.53
C ILE A 54 -5.92 20.82 2.08
N GLN A 55 -6.90 21.72 2.13
CA GLN A 55 -8.25 21.44 2.59
C GLN A 55 -9.24 21.93 1.55
N GLY A 56 -10.33 21.20 1.40
CA GLY A 56 -11.31 21.54 0.37
C GLY A 56 -12.48 20.58 0.31
N GLU A 57 -13.36 20.88 -0.64
CA GLU A 57 -14.52 20.07 -0.97
C GLU A 57 -14.20 19.15 -2.15
N VAL A 58 -14.57 17.88 -2.05
CA VAL A 58 -14.43 16.92 -3.14
C VAL A 58 -15.51 17.20 -4.18
N LEU A 59 -15.11 17.55 -5.40
CA LEU A 59 -16.05 17.77 -6.51
C LEU A 59 -16.43 16.45 -7.20
N ASP A 60 -15.46 15.55 -7.35
CA ASP A 60 -15.65 14.29 -8.06
C ASP A 60 -14.65 13.22 -7.56
N VAL A 61 -15.05 11.95 -7.73
CA VAL A 61 -14.24 10.77 -7.42
C VAL A 61 -14.21 9.88 -8.66
N ASN A 62 -13.07 9.89 -9.37
CA ASN A 62 -12.88 9.14 -10.60
C ASN A 62 -12.03 7.89 -10.37
N ARG A 63 -12.36 6.82 -11.09
CA ARG A 63 -11.58 5.59 -11.15
C ARG A 63 -11.03 5.40 -12.58
N THR A 64 -9.79 5.83 -12.79
CA THR A 64 -9.13 5.77 -14.10
C THR A 64 -7.69 5.27 -13.98
N ALA A 65 -7.13 4.68 -15.03
CA ALA A 65 -5.71 4.32 -15.05
C ALA A 65 -4.85 5.59 -15.06
N SER A 66 -3.95 5.77 -14.08
CA SER A 66 -3.08 6.95 -14.04
C SER A 66 -2.06 6.97 -15.17
N MET A 67 -1.45 5.82 -15.50
CA MET A 67 -0.54 5.70 -16.65
C MET A 67 -0.89 4.46 -17.49
N ARG A 68 -0.47 4.44 -18.75
CA ARG A 68 -0.67 3.31 -19.66
C ARG A 68 -0.08 2.03 -19.04
N GLY A 69 -0.90 0.99 -18.91
CA GLY A 69 -0.51 -0.31 -18.33
C GLY A 69 -0.57 -0.38 -16.80
N MET A 70 -0.96 0.70 -16.11
CA MET A 70 -1.24 0.67 -14.66
C MET A 70 -2.67 0.22 -14.39
N SER A 71 -2.87 -0.47 -13.26
CA SER A 71 -4.22 -0.71 -12.77
C SER A 71 -4.91 0.59 -12.35
N THR A 72 -6.24 0.59 -12.40
CA THR A 72 -7.10 1.75 -12.12
C THR A 72 -6.73 2.42 -10.79
N ALA A 73 -6.45 3.72 -10.85
CA ALA A 73 -6.25 4.59 -9.70
C ALA A 73 -7.57 5.18 -9.21
N VAL A 74 -7.63 5.58 -7.94
CA VAL A 74 -8.65 6.48 -7.41
C VAL A 74 -8.06 7.88 -7.42
N VAL A 75 -8.72 8.79 -8.14
CA VAL A 75 -8.34 10.20 -8.25
C VAL A 75 -9.54 11.05 -7.84
N LEU A 76 -9.33 11.97 -6.91
CA LEU A 76 -10.33 12.96 -6.51
C LEU A 76 -10.05 14.28 -7.24
N THR A 77 -11.08 15.06 -7.50
CA THR A 77 -10.92 16.50 -7.77
C THR A 77 -11.23 17.26 -6.49
N LEU A 78 -10.25 17.91 -5.88
CA LEU A 78 -10.43 18.69 -4.66
C LEU A 78 -10.48 20.18 -4.98
N LYS A 79 -11.59 20.83 -4.63
CA LYS A 79 -11.74 22.28 -4.69
C LYS A 79 -11.25 22.91 -3.40
N THR A 80 -10.17 23.66 -3.50
CA THR A 80 -9.62 24.50 -2.44
C THR A 80 -10.02 25.96 -2.67
N ASP A 81 -9.65 26.85 -1.76
CA ASP A 81 -9.86 28.30 -1.93
C ASP A 81 -9.08 28.89 -3.11
N LYS A 82 -8.02 28.21 -3.57
CA LYS A 82 -7.09 28.71 -4.59
C LYS A 82 -7.33 28.09 -5.97
N GLU A 83 -7.66 26.81 -6.00
CA GLU A 83 -7.74 26.02 -7.23
C GLU A 83 -8.55 24.74 -7.04
N SER A 84 -8.93 24.12 -8.15
CA SER A 84 -9.37 22.72 -8.18
C SER A 84 -8.22 21.84 -8.68
N ILE A 85 -7.79 20.88 -7.86
CA ILE A 85 -6.59 20.08 -8.12
C ILE A 85 -6.89 18.58 -8.06
N PRO A 86 -6.37 17.77 -9.00
CA PRO A 86 -6.46 16.32 -8.91
C PRO A 86 -5.60 15.78 -7.76
N VAL A 87 -6.19 14.92 -6.94
CA VAL A 87 -5.55 14.23 -5.82
C VAL A 87 -5.57 12.74 -6.08
N HIS A 88 -4.40 12.14 -6.27
CA HIS A 88 -4.26 10.72 -6.52
C HIS A 88 -4.11 9.97 -5.19
N LEU A 89 -5.08 9.10 -4.89
CA LEU A 89 -5.10 8.35 -3.63
C LEU A 89 -4.33 7.02 -3.71
N GLY A 90 -4.20 6.47 -4.92
CA GLY A 90 -3.54 5.18 -5.14
C GLY A 90 -4.41 4.21 -5.93
N PRO A 91 -4.04 2.92 -5.96
CA PRO A 91 -4.76 1.93 -6.72
C PRO A 91 -6.15 1.66 -6.14
N SER A 92 -7.16 1.56 -7.02
CA SER A 92 -8.55 1.21 -6.66
C SER A 92 -8.65 -0.08 -5.84
N TRP A 93 -7.84 -1.08 -6.14
CA TRP A 93 -7.84 -2.35 -5.40
C TRP A 93 -7.40 -2.22 -3.94
N PHE A 94 -6.67 -1.15 -3.57
CA PHE A 94 -6.28 -0.90 -2.18
C PHE A 94 -7.46 -0.52 -1.29
N PHE A 95 -8.53 0.02 -1.89
CA PHE A 95 -9.73 0.50 -1.18
C PHE A 95 -10.86 -0.54 -1.12
N SER A 96 -10.64 -1.77 -1.60
CA SER A 96 -11.68 -2.80 -1.74
C SER A 96 -12.27 -3.26 -0.42
N ASP A 97 -11.43 -3.32 0.63
CA ASP A 97 -11.81 -3.96 1.91
C ASP A 97 -11.77 -3.00 3.10
N LYS A 98 -11.00 -1.91 3.02
CA LYS A 98 -10.78 -0.94 4.11
C LYS A 98 -10.44 0.43 3.52
N GLY A 99 -11.05 1.49 4.03
CA GLY A 99 -10.76 2.87 3.63
C GLY A 99 -11.83 3.83 4.12
N ILE A 100 -11.48 5.12 4.16
CA ILE A 100 -12.47 6.17 4.44
C ILE A 100 -13.31 6.36 3.17
N PRO A 101 -14.64 6.22 3.22
CA PRO A 101 -15.49 6.49 2.08
C PRO A 101 -15.48 8.00 1.80
N VAL A 102 -14.82 8.38 0.71
CA VAL A 102 -14.80 9.75 0.18
C VAL A 102 -15.72 9.83 -1.03
N ARG A 103 -16.57 10.85 -1.07
CA ARG A 103 -17.60 11.11 -2.08
C ARG A 103 -17.60 12.59 -2.47
N ALA A 104 -18.22 12.91 -3.60
CA ALA A 104 -18.48 14.30 -3.95
C ALA A 104 -19.32 14.99 -2.84
N GLY A 105 -18.99 16.24 -2.55
CA GLY A 105 -19.55 17.04 -1.46
C GLY A 105 -18.85 16.87 -0.10
N ASP A 106 -17.95 15.88 0.06
CA ASP A 106 -17.21 15.74 1.31
C ASP A 106 -16.16 16.84 1.48
N SER A 107 -16.08 17.42 2.69
CA SER A 107 -14.94 18.23 3.09
C SER A 107 -13.83 17.36 3.66
N ILE A 108 -12.63 17.44 3.07
CA ILE A 108 -11.48 16.65 3.50
C ILE A 108 -10.22 17.50 3.63
N GLN A 109 -9.28 17.01 4.43
CA GLN A 109 -7.90 17.50 4.48
C GLN A 109 -6.99 16.44 3.84
N VAL A 110 -6.12 16.87 2.94
CA VAL A 110 -5.16 16.02 2.26
C VAL A 110 -3.76 16.53 2.56
N THR A 111 -2.89 15.64 3.03
CA THR A 111 -1.44 15.88 3.07
C THR A 111 -0.79 15.01 2.01
N GLY A 112 0.02 15.62 1.14
CA GLY A 112 0.63 14.91 0.02
C GLY A 112 1.65 15.75 -0.72
N SER A 113 2.39 15.10 -1.62
CA SER A 113 3.40 15.77 -2.45
C SER A 113 2.75 16.40 -3.67
N ARG A 114 2.99 17.71 -3.87
CA ARG A 114 2.65 18.40 -5.10
C ARG A 114 3.66 18.04 -6.20
N VAL A 115 3.14 17.52 -7.30
CA VAL A 115 3.93 17.01 -8.43
C VAL A 115 3.38 17.55 -9.75
N ASN A 116 4.21 17.48 -10.80
CA ASN A 116 3.75 17.64 -12.17
C ASN A 116 3.43 16.25 -12.75
N PHE A 117 2.15 16.00 -13.01
CA PHE A 117 1.64 14.77 -13.62
C PHE A 117 1.09 15.09 -15.01
N ASP A 118 1.70 14.55 -16.06
CA ASP A 118 1.31 14.77 -17.45
C ASP A 118 1.21 16.26 -17.84
N GLY A 119 2.18 17.07 -17.39
CA GLY A 119 2.25 18.50 -17.66
C GLY A 119 1.34 19.36 -16.77
N LYS A 120 0.60 18.78 -15.82
CA LYS A 120 -0.34 19.49 -14.94
C LYS A 120 -0.04 19.25 -13.47
N PRO A 121 -0.35 20.22 -12.58
CA PRO A 121 -0.18 20.02 -11.15
C PRO A 121 -1.16 18.97 -10.61
N ALA A 122 -0.67 18.11 -9.73
CA ALA A 122 -1.45 17.10 -9.02
C ALA A 122 -0.89 16.87 -7.61
N ILE A 123 -1.69 16.28 -6.73
CA ILE A 123 -1.24 15.87 -5.39
C ILE A 123 -1.18 14.35 -5.32
N LEU A 124 -0.01 13.81 -5.00
CA LEU A 124 0.13 12.42 -4.60
C LEU A 124 -0.12 12.32 -3.09
N ALA A 125 -1.29 11.81 -2.72
CA ALA A 125 -1.71 11.80 -1.32
C ALA A 125 -0.83 10.85 -0.48
N ALA A 126 -0.39 11.34 0.66
CA ALA A 126 0.22 10.55 1.73
C ALA A 126 -0.77 10.29 2.87
N LYS A 127 -1.68 11.22 3.12
CA LYS A 127 -2.69 11.14 4.17
C LYS A 127 -3.98 11.84 3.72
N VAL A 128 -5.11 11.23 4.04
CA VAL A 128 -6.44 11.84 3.87
C VAL A 128 -7.14 11.82 5.23
N LYS A 129 -7.71 12.95 5.61
CA LYS A 129 -8.51 13.09 6.82
C LYS A 129 -9.91 13.59 6.46
N LYS A 130 -10.93 12.91 6.99
CA LYS A 130 -12.35 13.29 6.88
C LYS A 130 -12.96 13.25 8.27
N GLY A 131 -13.34 14.41 8.81
CA GLY A 131 -13.75 14.50 10.22
C GLY A 131 -12.65 14.01 11.17
N SER A 132 -12.97 13.02 12.00
CA SER A 132 -12.02 12.36 12.91
C SER A 132 -11.27 11.18 12.29
N GLU A 133 -11.69 10.70 11.13
CA GLU A 133 -11.08 9.54 10.47
C GLU A 133 -9.83 9.97 9.69
N VAL A 134 -8.76 9.18 9.82
CA VAL A 134 -7.49 9.41 9.12
C VAL A 134 -7.07 8.13 8.40
N MET A 135 -6.73 8.28 7.12
CA MET A 135 -6.22 7.21 6.27
C MET A 135 -4.82 7.57 5.81
N GLU A 136 -3.85 6.74 6.18
CA GLU A 136 -2.46 6.86 5.73
C GLU A 136 -2.25 6.00 4.48
N LEU A 137 -1.74 6.64 3.42
CA LEU A 137 -1.52 6.05 2.11
C LEU A 137 -0.02 5.85 1.84
N ARG A 138 0.82 6.72 2.42
CA ARG A 138 2.29 6.69 2.28
C ARG A 138 2.95 7.03 3.61
N ASP A 139 4.16 6.50 3.83
CA ASP A 139 5.00 6.92 4.94
C ASP A 139 5.71 8.26 4.65
N ALA A 140 6.51 8.75 5.60
CA ALA A 140 7.26 10.01 5.47
C ALA A 140 8.25 10.03 4.29
N ASN A 141 8.70 8.86 3.83
CA ASN A 141 9.59 8.72 2.68
C ASN A 141 8.83 8.53 1.36
N GLY A 142 7.49 8.59 1.39
CA GLY A 142 6.65 8.39 0.22
C GLY A 142 6.39 6.93 -0.14
N VAL A 143 6.87 5.97 0.66
CA VAL A 143 6.67 4.54 0.41
C VAL A 143 5.18 4.23 0.60
N PRO A 144 4.49 3.73 -0.42
CA PRO A 144 3.05 3.53 -0.33
C PRO A 144 2.70 2.29 0.49
N ALA A 145 1.58 2.36 1.22
CA ALA A 145 1.08 1.25 2.04
C ALA A 145 0.81 -0.03 1.23
N TRP A 146 0.52 0.12 -0.06
CA TRP A 146 0.25 -0.98 -0.99
C TRP A 146 1.49 -1.62 -1.61
N SER A 147 2.72 -1.15 -1.35
CA SER A 147 3.93 -1.77 -1.91
C SER A 147 4.34 -3.10 -1.25
N GLY A 148 3.47 -3.72 -0.45
CA GLY A 148 3.72 -5.03 0.14
C GLY A 148 4.82 -5.05 1.20
N ARG A 149 5.01 -3.95 1.96
CA ARG A 149 5.96 -3.95 3.07
C ARG A 149 5.44 -4.92 4.14
N ARG A 150 6.10 -6.08 4.26
CA ARG A 150 6.03 -6.93 5.45
C ARG A 150 6.36 -6.05 6.66
N ARG A 151 5.40 -5.84 7.54
CA ARG A 151 5.70 -5.70 8.96
C ARG A 151 5.33 -7.02 9.60
#